data_AF-A0A9N9YLU2-F1
#
_entry.id   AF-A0A9N9YLU2-F1
#
_cell.length_a   1.000
_cell.length_b   1.000
_cell.length_c   1.000
_cell.angle_alpha   90.00
_cell.angle_beta   90.00
_cell.angle_gamma   90.00
#
_symmetry.space_group_name_H-M   'P 1'
#
loop_
_entity.id
_entity.type
_entity.pdbx_description
1 polymer ?
#
loop_
_entity_poly.entity_id
_entity_poly.type
_entity_poly.pdbx_seq_one_letter_code
_entity_poly.pdbx_strand_id
1 'polypeptide(L)'
;MAAARGMLDKIHADLPIDLHDSNAYTVGSIGLHNIVIACLGEYGTNNAAHVAANMNRSFPLIKVRLMVGIGGGAPSDEFDIRLGDIVVGRRIMQYDLGKITSSEPSSS
;
A
#
# COMPACT_ATOMS: atom_id res chain seq x y z
N MET A 1 -6.02 -8.29 6.19
CA MET A 1 -7.35 -8.33 5.54
C MET A 1 -8.54 -8.29 6.51
N ALA A 2 -8.57 -9.08 7.59
CA ALA A 2 -9.76 -9.20 8.45
C ALA A 2 -10.33 -7.87 8.98
N ALA A 3 -9.49 -7.02 9.58
CA ALA A 3 -9.94 -5.74 10.13
C ALA A 3 -10.57 -4.81 9.07
N ALA A 4 -9.88 -4.61 7.94
CA ALA A 4 -10.38 -3.75 6.86
C ALA A 4 -11.71 -4.26 6.28
N ARG A 5 -11.86 -5.58 6.12
CA ARG A 5 -13.12 -6.20 5.68
C ARG A 5 -14.23 -6.04 6.72
N GLY A 6 -13.91 -6.11 8.02
CA GLY A 6 -14.87 -5.90 9.11
C GLY A 6 -15.34 -4.45 9.28
N MET A 7 -14.66 -3.48 8.67
CA MET A 7 -15.09 -2.07 8.66
C MET A 7 -16.06 -1.73 7.54
N LEU A 8 -16.32 -2.64 6.61
CA LEU A 8 -17.32 -2.44 5.56
C LEU A 8 -18.73 -2.61 6.13
N ASP A 9 -19.62 -1.66 5.87
CA ASP A 9 -21.05 -1.78 6.23
C ASP A 9 -21.72 -2.86 5.38
N LYS A 10 -21.30 -2.97 4.12
CA LYS A 10 -21.78 -3.97 3.17
C LYS A 10 -20.62 -4.50 2.34
N ILE A 11 -20.59 -5.82 2.19
CA ILE A 11 -19.70 -6.50 1.25
C ILE A 11 -20.51 -6.78 -0.02
N HIS A 12 -19.96 -6.41 -1.17
CA HIS A 12 -20.55 -6.64 -2.48
C HIS A 12 -20.12 -8.00 -3.05
N ALA A 13 -20.86 -8.50 -4.04
CA ALA A 13 -20.40 -9.61 -4.85
C ALA A 13 -19.14 -9.23 -5.63
N ASP A 14 -18.34 -10.23 -5.96
CA ASP A 14 -17.12 -10.03 -6.73
C ASP A 14 -17.46 -9.38 -8.09
N LEU A 15 -16.62 -8.43 -8.49
CA LEU A 15 -16.73 -7.76 -9.77
C LEU A 15 -15.87 -8.49 -10.81
N PRO A 16 -16.24 -8.47 -12.09
CA PRO A 16 -15.37 -8.95 -13.14
C PRO A 16 -14.09 -8.10 -13.17
N ILE A 17 -12.96 -8.75 -12.91
CA ILE A 17 -11.62 -8.18 -12.90
C ILE A 17 -10.94 -8.47 -14.25
N ASP A 18 -10.00 -7.62 -14.68
CA ASP A 18 -9.21 -7.85 -15.90
C ASP A 18 -8.46 -9.19 -15.82
N LEU A 19 -8.38 -9.93 -16.93
CA LEU A 19 -7.66 -11.22 -16.99
C LEU A 19 -6.16 -11.10 -16.67
N HIS A 20 -5.58 -9.91 -16.84
CA HIS A 20 -4.17 -9.63 -16.52
C HIS A 20 -3.98 -9.10 -15.10
N ASP A 21 -5.06 -8.97 -14.34
CA ASP A 21 -5.02 -8.54 -12.95
C ASP A 21 -5.15 -9.74 -12.01
N SER A 22 -4.00 -10.17 -11.47
CA SER A 22 -3.90 -11.29 -10.54
C SER A 22 -4.20 -10.93 -9.08
N ASN A 23 -4.64 -9.70 -8.80
CA ASN A 23 -4.91 -9.28 -7.43
C ASN A 23 -6.24 -9.82 -6.92
N ALA A 24 -6.25 -10.18 -5.63
CA ALA A 24 -7.48 -10.46 -4.91
C ALA A 24 -8.07 -9.17 -4.33
N TYR A 25 -9.31 -8.86 -4.69
CA TYR A 25 -10.04 -7.71 -4.18
C TYR A 25 -11.18 -8.12 -3.27
N THR A 26 -11.47 -7.28 -2.28
CA THR A 26 -12.75 -7.25 -1.58
C THR A 26 -13.42 -5.92 -1.87
N VAL A 27 -14.64 -5.97 -2.37
CA VAL A 27 -15.41 -4.76 -2.71
C VAL A 27 -16.61 -4.61 -1.79
N GLY A 28 -16.94 -3.37 -1.44
CA GLY A 28 -18.01 -3.08 -0.50
C GLY A 28 -18.29 -1.59 -0.39
N SER A 29 -18.94 -1.20 0.71
CA SER A 29 -19.23 0.19 0.99
C SER A 29 -19.06 0.54 2.47
N ILE A 30 -18.70 1.80 2.72
CA ILE A 30 -18.78 2.46 4.02
C ILE A 30 -19.60 3.73 3.82
N GLY A 31 -20.77 3.82 4.44
CA GLY A 31 -21.78 4.82 4.18
C GLY A 31 -22.12 4.90 2.68
N LEU A 32 -21.92 6.08 2.10
CA LEU A 32 -22.18 6.35 0.68
C LEU A 32 -20.96 6.12 -0.23
N HIS A 33 -19.85 5.63 0.31
CA HIS A 33 -18.61 5.44 -0.43
C HIS A 33 -18.41 3.98 -0.81
N ASN A 34 -18.18 3.74 -2.11
CA ASN A 34 -17.73 2.45 -2.59
C ASN A 34 -16.24 2.27 -2.30
N ILE A 35 -15.88 1.14 -1.70
CA ILE A 35 -14.52 0.82 -1.27
C ILE A 35 -14.03 -0.44 -1.98
N VAL A 36 -12.79 -0.40 -2.45
CA VAL A 36 -12.05 -1.55 -2.99
C VAL A 36 -10.83 -1.78 -2.11
N ILE A 37 -10.69 -2.99 -1.57
CA ILE A 37 -9.58 -3.39 -0.70
C ILE A 37 -8.77 -4.45 -1.42
N ALA A 38 -7.46 -4.24 -1.52
CA ALA A 38 -6.51 -5.26 -1.96
C ALA A 38 -5.52 -5.57 -0.84
N CYS A 39 -5.07 -6.82 -0.77
CA CYS A 39 -3.99 -7.22 0.14
C CYS A 39 -2.75 -7.56 -0.68
N LEU A 40 -1.60 -7.07 -0.24
CA LEU A 40 -0.33 -7.51 -0.78
C LEU A 40 -0.09 -8.95 -0.32
N GLY A 41 0.11 -9.87 -1.28
CA GLY A 41 0.46 -11.27 -0.97
C GLY A 41 1.88 -11.39 -0.39
N GLU A 42 2.80 -10.55 -0.87
CA GLU A 42 4.18 -10.46 -0.41
C GLU A 42 4.54 -9.03 0.02
N TYR A 43 5.48 -8.90 0.95
CA TYR A 43 5.96 -7.59 1.40
C TYR A 43 6.87 -6.94 0.35
N GLY A 44 6.89 -5.61 0.32
CA GLY A 44 7.86 -4.84 -0.48
C GLY A 44 7.21 -3.81 -1.39
N THR A 45 8.00 -2.81 -1.76
CA THR A 45 7.58 -1.67 -2.59
C THR A 45 7.19 -2.07 -4.01
N ASN A 46 7.90 -3.05 -4.61
CA ASN A 46 7.60 -3.54 -5.96
C ASN A 46 6.23 -4.23 -6.02
N ASN A 47 5.93 -5.10 -5.06
CA ASN A 47 4.63 -5.76 -5.00
C ASN A 47 3.52 -4.74 -4.75
N ALA A 48 3.73 -3.80 -3.83
CA ALA A 48 2.79 -2.69 -3.59
C ALA A 48 2.51 -1.87 -4.85
N ALA A 49 3.55 -1.54 -5.62
CA ALA A 49 3.42 -0.83 -6.89
C ALA A 49 2.65 -1.63 -7.93
N HIS A 50 2.90 -2.95 -8.02
CA HIS A 50 2.19 -3.83 -8.95
C HIS A 50 0.69 -3.92 -8.62
N VAL A 51 0.34 -4.15 -7.35
CA VAL A 51 -1.06 -4.19 -6.90
C VAL A 51 -1.76 -2.86 -7.17
N ALA A 52 -1.10 -1.74 -6.87
CA ALA A 52 -1.65 -0.42 -7.14
C ALA A 52 -1.83 -0.15 -8.65
N ALA A 53 -0.85 -0.53 -9.49
CA ALA A 53 -0.93 -0.34 -10.94
C ALA A 53 -2.12 -1.09 -11.55
N ASN A 54 -2.32 -2.34 -11.15
CA ASN A 54 -3.45 -3.16 -11.57
C ASN A 54 -4.78 -2.62 -11.04
N MET A 55 -4.86 -2.21 -9.77
CA MET A 55 -6.06 -1.59 -9.19
C MET A 55 -6.49 -0.35 -9.99
N ASN A 56 -5.54 0.43 -10.50
CA ASN A 56 -5.82 1.60 -11.33
C ASN A 56 -6.47 1.24 -12.67
N ARG A 57 -6.08 0.09 -13.24
CA ARG A 57 -6.62 -0.41 -14.51
C ARG A 57 -8.01 -1.00 -14.29
N SER A 58 -8.17 -1.84 -13.27
CA SER A 58 -9.43 -2.54 -12.97
C SER A 58 -10.51 -1.61 -12.41
N PHE A 59 -10.13 -0.54 -11.71
CA PHE A 59 -11.07 0.39 -11.07
C PHE A 59 -10.76 1.85 -11.42
N PRO A 60 -11.04 2.29 -12.66
CA PRO A 60 -10.68 3.63 -13.14
C PRO A 60 -11.42 4.76 -12.43
N LEU A 61 -12.54 4.47 -11.75
CA LEU A 61 -13.37 5.46 -11.05
C LEU A 61 -12.90 5.73 -9.61
N ILE A 62 -11.84 5.08 -9.13
CA ILE A 62 -11.27 5.36 -7.81
C ILE A 62 -10.67 6.77 -7.80
N LYS A 63 -11.18 7.62 -6.88
CA LYS A 63 -10.74 9.02 -6.71
C LYS A 63 -9.68 9.20 -5.63
N VAL A 64 -9.68 8.34 -4.62
CA VAL A 64 -8.79 8.42 -3.46
C VAL A 64 -8.20 7.05 -3.19
N ARG A 65 -6.89 7.00 -2.94
CA ARG A 65 -6.16 5.77 -2.63
C ARG A 65 -5.38 5.96 -1.34
N LEU A 66 -5.45 4.96 -0.48
CA LEU A 66 -4.75 4.93 0.80
C LEU A 66 -3.90 3.66 0.83
N MET A 67 -2.62 3.81 1.18
CA MET A 67 -1.77 2.68 1.51
C MET A 67 -1.72 2.56 3.02
N VAL A 68 -2.20 1.44 3.54
CA VAL A 68 -2.23 1.17 4.98
C VAL A 68 -1.32 -0.01 5.26
N GLY A 69 -0.39 0.20 6.19
CA GLY A 69 0.57 -0.80 6.60
C GLY A 69 1.17 -0.44 7.95
N ILE A 70 1.98 -1.35 8.49
CA ILE A 70 2.80 -1.08 9.66
C ILE A 70 4.13 -0.49 9.22
N GLY A 71 4.71 0.37 10.05
CA GLY A 71 6.03 0.94 9.85
C GLY A 71 6.80 1.00 11.16
N GLY A 72 8.12 1.07 11.08
CA GLY A 72 8.96 1.40 12.24
C GLY A 72 8.92 2.92 12.51
N GLY A 73 8.89 3.30 13.78
CA GLY A 73 9.04 4.69 14.20
C GLY A 73 10.51 5.05 14.47
N ALA A 74 10.87 6.31 14.27
CA ALA A 74 12.15 6.89 14.66
C ALA A 74 11.90 8.04 15.66
N PRO A 75 11.61 7.72 16.93
CA PRO A 75 11.31 8.74 17.94
C PRO A 75 12.53 9.64 18.19
N SER A 76 12.26 10.89 18.56
CA SER A 76 13.26 11.85 19.03
C SER A 76 12.68 12.65 20.20
N ASP A 77 13.52 13.44 20.89
CA ASP A 77 13.05 14.31 21.98
C ASP A 77 11.97 15.31 21.52
N GLU A 78 11.96 15.67 20.23
CA GLU A 78 10.97 16.54 19.61
C GLU A 78 9.72 15.79 19.12
N PHE A 79 9.83 14.48 18.87
CA PHE A 79 8.77 13.64 18.32
C PHE A 79 8.62 12.36 19.16
N ASP A 80 7.72 12.42 20.15
CA ASP A 80 7.34 11.28 20.99
C ASP A 80 6.46 10.29 20.21
N ILE A 81 7.08 9.45 19.38
CA ILE A 81 6.43 8.39 18.60
C ILE A 81 6.41 7.11 19.44
N ARG A 82 5.22 6.56 19.69
CA ARG A 82 5.00 5.37 20.51
C ARG A 82 4.35 4.24 19.73
N LEU A 83 4.54 3.00 20.23
CA LEU A 83 3.87 1.84 19.66
C LEU A 83 2.35 1.99 19.81
N GLY A 84 1.65 1.89 18.68
CA GLY A 84 0.19 2.08 18.61
C GLY A 84 -0.21 3.41 17.98
N ASP A 85 0.73 4.34 17.77
CA ASP A 85 0.44 5.59 17.08
C ASP A 85 0.10 5.36 15.61
N ILE A 86 -0.85 6.16 15.12
CA ILE A 86 -1.25 6.19 13.71
C ILE A 86 -0.63 7.42 13.05
N VAL A 87 0.26 7.19 12.09
CA VAL A 87 0.91 8.27 11.34
C VAL A 87 0.21 8.44 9.98
N VAL A 88 -0.14 9.67 9.65
CA VAL A 88 -0.76 10.02 8.35
C VAL A 88 0.17 10.95 7.58
N GLY A 89 0.74 10.44 6.50
CA GLY A 89 1.62 11.19 5.60
C GLY A 89 0.96 11.45 4.24
N ARG A 90 1.40 12.53 3.57
CA ARG A 90 1.01 12.83 2.16
C ARG A 90 2.11 12.49 1.15
N ARG A 91 3.30 12.13 1.62
CA ARG A 91 4.48 11.86 0.79
C ARG A 91 5.22 10.66 1.33
N ILE A 92 5.81 9.89 0.42
CA ILE A 92 6.70 8.77 0.70
C ILE A 92 8.06 9.15 0.11
N MET A 93 9.13 9.05 0.90
CA MET A 93 10.50 9.24 0.44
C MET A 93 11.22 7.91 0.42
N GLN A 94 11.78 7.53 -0.73
CA GLN A 94 12.59 6.33 -0.86
C GLN A 94 14.04 6.66 -0.50
N TYR A 95 14.53 6.07 0.60
CA TYR A 95 15.88 6.32 1.09
C TYR A 95 16.95 5.36 0.53
N ASP A 96 16.54 4.23 -0.08
CA ASP A 96 17.45 3.19 -0.58
C ASP A 96 17.78 3.32 -2.09
N LEU A 97 17.88 4.56 -2.60
CA LEU A 97 18.18 4.79 -4.02
C LEU A 97 19.70 4.90 -4.25
N GLY A 98 20.40 3.77 -4.10
CA GLY A 98 21.76 3.61 -4.63
C GLY A 98 22.74 2.91 -3.69
N LYS A 99 22.96 1.61 -3.89
CA LYS A 99 24.29 1.04 -3.62
C LYS A 99 25.25 1.70 -4.60
N ILE A 100 25.98 2.72 -4.13
CA ILE A 100 27.19 3.18 -4.82
C ILE A 100 28.20 2.04 -4.64
N THR A 101 28.34 1.17 -5.64
CA THR A 101 29.47 0.26 -5.69
C THR A 101 30.71 1.09 -5.92
N SER A 102 31.43 1.43 -4.85
CA SER A 102 32.82 1.85 -4.95
C SER A 102 33.64 0.67 -5.45
N SER A 103 33.68 0.48 -6.78
CA SER A 103 34.71 -0.34 -7.41
C SER A 103 36.02 0.44 -7.28
N GLU A 104 36.88 0.01 -6.35
CA GLU A 104 38.29 0.42 -6.34
C GLU A 104 38.92 0.08 -7.69
N PRO A 105 39.61 1.01 -8.37
CA PRO A 105 40.46 0.65 -9.48
C PRO A 105 41.75 0.02 -8.93
N SER A 106 41.94 -1.26 -9.22
CA SER A 106 43.23 -1.94 -9.06
C SER A 106 44.29 -1.21 -9.89
N SER A 107 45.23 -0.55 -9.21
CA SER A 107 46.45 -0.04 -9.83
C SER A 107 47.44 -1.18 -10.03
N SER A 108 47.79 -1.46 -11.28
CA SER A 108 49.03 -2.12 -11.68
C SER A 108 49.55 -1.43 -12.93
#